data_AF-A0A3N5IKB0-F1
#
_entry.id   AF-A0A3N5IKB0-F1
#
_cell.length_a   1.000
_cell.length_b   1.000
_cell.length_c   1.000
_cell.angle_alpha   90.00
_cell.angle_beta   90.00
_cell.angle_gamma   90.00
#
_symmetry.space_group_name_H-M   'P 1'
#
loop_
_entity.id
_entity.type
_entity.pdbx_description
1 polymer ?
#
loop_
_entity_poly.entity_id
_entity_poly.type
_entity_poly.pdbx_seq_one_letter_code
_entity_poly.pdbx_strand_id
1 'polypeptide(L)' 'MAKKQPQTKFIGQTTKIRQTEPRTVIEWPRSLTHVHTYGMLSPFFQGLTEGKLMATFCPNKQCTEDRLWIPPRAHCPDCH' A
#
# COMPACT_ATOMS: atom_id res chain seq x y z
N MET A 1 25.55 -6.01 43.81
CA MET A 1 26.29 -6.46 42.61
C MET A 1 25.29 -6.63 41.47
N ALA A 2 25.35 -5.78 40.44
CA ALA A 2 24.39 -5.82 39.32
C ALA A 2 24.64 -7.09 38.47
N LYS A 3 23.62 -7.93 38.31
CA LYS A 3 23.69 -9.12 37.45
C LYS A 3 23.91 -8.66 36.01
N LYS A 4 25.10 -8.93 35.45
CA LYS A 4 25.38 -8.72 34.02
C LYS A 4 24.36 -9.52 33.21
N GLN A 5 23.53 -8.84 32.44
CA GLN A 5 22.58 -9.48 31.56
C GLN A 5 23.33 -10.28 30.48
N PRO A 6 22.81 -11.44 30.07
CA PRO A 6 23.43 -12.24 29.02
C PRO A 6 23.50 -11.42 27.73
N GLN A 7 24.72 -11.16 27.26
CA GLN A 7 24.95 -10.51 25.97
C GLN A 7 24.53 -11.49 24.87
N THR A 8 23.45 -11.19 24.17
CA THR A 8 23.08 -11.92 22.97
C THR A 8 24.15 -11.67 21.90
N LYS A 9 24.91 -12.72 21.54
CA LYS A 9 25.94 -12.64 20.51
C LYS A 9 25.32 -12.91 19.14
N PHE A 10 25.44 -11.94 18.23
CA PHE A 10 25.02 -12.10 16.85
C PHE A 10 25.95 -13.09 16.12
N ILE A 11 25.37 -14.03 15.37
CA ILE A 11 26.11 -15.10 14.64
C ILE A 11 26.04 -14.98 13.11
N GLY A 12 25.38 -13.95 12.56
CA GLY A 12 25.28 -13.74 11.11
C GLY A 12 26.35 -12.79 10.53
N GLN A 13 26.29 -12.54 9.22
CA GLN A 13 27.17 -11.59 8.52
C GLN A 13 26.41 -10.29 8.21
N THR A 14 26.80 -9.18 8.82
CA THR A 14 26.15 -7.87 8.63
C THR A 14 26.55 -7.20 7.33
N THR A 15 25.65 -6.46 6.69
CA THR A 15 26.00 -5.64 5.51
C THR A 15 26.77 -4.38 5.91
N LYS A 16 26.33 -3.67 6.96
CA LYS A 16 27.04 -2.49 7.49
C LYS A 16 26.71 -2.25 8.97
N ILE A 17 27.72 -1.90 9.76
CA ILE A 17 27.56 -1.42 11.14
C ILE A 17 27.49 0.10 11.08
N ARG A 18 26.41 0.70 11.62
CA ARG A 18 26.21 2.15 11.63
C ARG A 18 26.75 2.81 12.89
N GLN A 19 26.68 2.11 14.01
CA GLN A 19 27.03 2.62 15.33
C GLN A 19 27.35 1.44 16.26
N THR A 20 28.24 1.65 17.22
CA THR A 20 28.62 0.63 18.22
C THR A 20 28.27 1.07 19.65
N GLU A 21 28.34 2.36 19.97
CA GLU A 21 28.03 2.92 21.29
C GLU A 21 26.98 4.05 21.22
N PRO A 22 26.06 4.18 22.20
CA PRO A 22 25.90 3.33 23.38
C PRO A 22 25.27 1.96 23.07
N ARG A 23 24.82 1.74 21.83
CA ARG A 23 24.30 0.45 21.37
C ARG A 23 24.67 0.20 19.91
N THR A 24 24.88 -1.07 19.57
CA THR A 24 25.15 -1.50 18.21
C THR A 24 23.92 -1.31 17.32
N VAL A 25 24.08 -0.58 16.22
CA VAL A 25 23.06 -0.40 15.18
C VAL A 25 23.56 -1.04 13.90
N ILE A 26 22.78 -1.99 13.37
CA ILE A 26 23.11 -2.77 12.18
C ILE A 26 22.16 -2.39 11.05
N GLU A 27 22.71 -2.12 9.87
CA GLU A 27 21.94 -1.86 8.66
C GLU A 27 21.75 -3.14 7.86
N TRP A 28 20.48 -3.44 7.56
CA TRP A 28 20.05 -4.54 6.72
C TRP A 28 19.24 -3.97 5.56
N PRO A 29 19.78 -3.94 4.33
CA PRO A 29 18.99 -3.51 3.19
C PRO A 29 17.81 -4.47 3.00
N ARG A 30 16.59 -3.93 3.06
CA ARG A 30 15.37 -4.68 2.74
C ARG A 30 14.87 -4.18 1.39
N SER A 31 14.62 -5.11 0.48
CA SER A 31 13.84 -4.84 -0.73
C SER A 31 12.41 -5.32 -0.48
N LEU A 32 11.44 -4.44 -0.68
CA LEU A 32 10.01 -4.79 -0.64
C LEU A 32 9.49 -4.69 -2.06
N THR A 33 8.92 -5.78 -2.58
CA THR A 33 8.13 -5.71 -3.80
C THR A 33 6.76 -5.15 -3.44
N HIS A 34 6.48 -3.92 -3.88
CA HIS A 34 5.16 -3.32 -3.73
C HIS A 34 4.27 -3.74 -4.91
N VAL A 35 3.29 -4.59 -4.64
CA VAL A 35 2.29 -5.00 -5.63
C VAL A 35 1.01 -4.20 -5.39
N HIS A 36 0.60 -3.40 -6.37
CA HIS A 36 -0.63 -2.60 -6.32
C HIS A 36 -1.59 -3.06 -7.41
N THR A 37 -2.89 -3.06 -7.11
CA THR A 37 -3.95 -3.30 -8.10
C THR A 37 -4.72 -2.00 -8.31
N TYR A 38 -5.28 -1.78 -9.51
CA TYR A 38 -6.18 -0.66 -9.76
C TYR A 38 -7.54 -0.79 -9.04
N GLY A 39 -7.71 -1.80 -8.18
CA GLY A 39 -8.91 -2.03 -7.39
C GLY A 39 -10.17 -1.99 -8.24
N MET A 40 -11.12 -1.15 -7.85
CA MET A 40 -12.40 -0.96 -8.52
C MET A 40 -12.31 -0.32 -9.92
N LEU A 41 -11.12 0.16 -10.34
CA LEU A 41 -10.90 0.71 -11.68
C LEU A 41 -10.39 -0.33 -12.68
N SER A 42 -10.02 -1.53 -12.23
CA SER A 42 -9.52 -2.59 -13.13
C SER A 42 -10.48 -2.91 -14.30
N PRO A 43 -11.81 -3.00 -14.09
CA PRO A 43 -12.75 -3.23 -15.19
C PRO A 43 -12.77 -2.11 -16.25
N PHE A 44 -12.46 -0.88 -15.87
CA PHE A 44 -12.39 0.25 -16.80
C PHE A 44 -11.24 0.07 -17.78
N PHE A 45 -10.04 -0.17 -17.26
CA PHE A 45 -8.86 -0.35 -18.09
C PHE A 45 -8.96 -1.60 -18.97
N GLN A 46 -9.48 -2.71 -18.43
CA GLN A 46 -9.77 -3.88 -19.26
C GLN A 46 -10.77 -3.53 -20.36
N GLY A 47 -11.86 -2.83 -20.04
CA GLY A 47 -12.84 -2.38 -21.02
C GLY A 47 -12.21 -1.57 -22.16
N LEU A 48 -11.29 -0.65 -21.85
CA LEU A 48 -10.59 0.13 -22.88
C LEU A 48 -9.84 -0.76 -23.87
N THR A 49 -9.20 -1.85 -23.41
CA THR A 49 -8.52 -2.82 -24.29
C THR A 49 -9.49 -3.60 -25.18
N GLU A 50 -10.75 -3.73 -24.76
CA GLU A 50 -11.84 -4.38 -25.48
C GLU A 50 -12.67 -3.40 -26.32
N GLY A 51 -12.27 -2.12 -26.41
CA GLY A 51 -13.03 -1.07 -27.10
C GLY A 51 -14.32 -0.66 -26.39
N LYS A 52 -14.45 -0.94 -25.09
CA LYS A 52 -15.59 -0.58 -24.24
C LYS A 52 -15.23 0.58 -23.32
N LEU A 53 -16.06 1.62 -23.31
CA LEU A 53 -15.95 2.72 -22.35
C LEU A 53 -16.84 2.44 -21.14
N MET A 54 -16.22 2.02 -20.03
CA MET A 54 -16.93 1.69 -18.79
C MET A 54 -17.10 2.93 -17.88
N ALA A 55 -18.16 2.95 -17.09
CA ALA A 55 -18.47 4.02 -16.14
C ALA A 55 -19.03 3.43 -14.82
N THR A 56 -19.17 4.26 -13.79
CA THR A 56 -19.80 3.88 -12.50
C THR A 56 -20.93 4.84 -12.14
N PHE A 57 -21.94 4.39 -11.41
CA PHE A 57 -23.04 5.21 -10.88
C PHE A 57 -23.17 5.02 -9.35
N CYS A 58 -23.66 6.02 -8.58
CA CYS A 58 -23.95 5.82 -7.14
C CYS A 58 -25.27 5.02 -7.05
N PRO A 59 -25.29 3.82 -6.43
CA PRO A 59 -26.54 3.05 -6.27
C PRO A 59 -27.43 3.60 -5.14
N ASN A 60 -26.95 4.57 -4.36
CA ASN A 60 -27.70 5.21 -3.29
C ASN A 60 -28.91 5.97 -3.86
N LYS A 61 -30.11 5.55 -3.46
CA LYS A 61 -31.38 6.15 -3.91
C LYS A 61 -31.62 7.57 -3.39
N GLN A 62 -30.86 8.00 -2.38
CA GLN A 62 -30.93 9.35 -1.82
C GLN A 62 -29.86 10.27 -2.41
N CYS A 63 -29.01 9.78 -3.32
CA CYS A 63 -28.02 10.62 -3.99
C CYS A 63 -28.72 11.61 -4.91
N THR A 64 -28.28 12.87 -4.88
CA THR A 64 -28.74 13.91 -5.80
C THR A 64 -28.14 13.79 -7.20
N GLU A 65 -27.04 13.03 -7.34
CA GLU A 65 -26.37 12.77 -8.61
C GLU A 65 -26.83 11.43 -9.20
N ASP A 66 -27.36 11.46 -10.42
CA ASP A 66 -27.90 10.30 -11.13
C ASP A 66 -27.12 9.94 -12.41
N ARG A 67 -26.07 10.72 -12.75
CA ARG A 67 -25.24 10.49 -13.94
C ARG A 67 -24.20 9.40 -13.73
N LEU A 68 -23.59 9.02 -14.85
CA LEU A 68 -22.45 8.11 -14.90
C LEU A 68 -21.13 8.87 -14.76
N TRP A 69 -20.22 8.34 -13.97
CA TRP A 69 -18.87 8.87 -13.80
C TRP A 69 -17.89 8.22 -14.78
N ILE A 70 -17.24 9.06 -15.58
CA ILE A 70 -16.10 8.70 -16.44
C ILE A 70 -14.97 9.72 -16.20
N PRO A 71 -13.75 9.30 -15.80
CA PRO A 71 -13.39 7.93 -15.41
C PRO A 71 -14.24 7.41 -14.23
N PRO A 72 -14.44 6.09 -14.13
CA PRO A 72 -15.21 5.52 -13.02
C PRO A 72 -14.53 5.81 -11.68
N ARG A 73 -15.33 5.79 -10.63
CA ARG A 73 -14.91 6.13 -9.27
C ARG A 73 -15.35 5.02 -8.32
N ALA A 74 -14.48 4.66 -7.38
CA ALA A 74 -14.79 3.68 -6.33
C ALA A 74 -15.80 4.22 -5.30
N HIS A 75 -15.86 5.54 -5.13
CA HIS A 75 -16.73 6.23 -4.18
C HIS A 75 -17.45 7.39 -4.88
N CYS A 76 -18.72 7.60 -4.55
CA CYS A 76 -19.49 8.75 -5.02
C CYS A 76 -19.18 9.98 -4.17
N PRO A 77 -18.75 11.11 -4.73
CA PRO A 77 -18.44 12.31 -3.95
C PRO A 77 -19.69 12.98 -3.37
N ASP A 78 -20.87 12.74 -3.95
CA ASP A 78 -22.13 13.39 -3.56
C ASP A 78 -22.93 12.59 -2.52
N CYS A 79 -22.52 11.35 -2.27
CA CYS A 79 -23.08 10.47 -1.25
C CYS A 79 -22.31 10.71 0.07
N HIS A 80 -22.55 11.86 0.74
CA HIS A 80 -22.01 12.19 2.08
C HIS A 80 -22.90 11.69 3.22
#